data_AF-A0A7C6HEL5-F1
#
_entry.id   AF-A0A7C6HEL5-F1
#
_cell.length_a   1.000
_cell.length_b   1.000
_cell.length_c   1.000
_cell.angle_alpha   90.00
_cell.angle_beta   90.00
_cell.angle_gamma   90.00
#
_symmetry.space_group_name_H-M   'P 1'
#
loop_
_entity.id
_entity.type
_entity.pdbx_description
1 polymer ?
#
loop_
_entity_poly.entity_id
_entity_poly.type
_entity_poly.pdbx_seq_one_letter_code
_entity_poly.pdbx_strand_id
1 'polypeptide(L)'
;AITLKEGLEPSDLDSDESEEVELTLEDGTMTFQIGANKDQSIDLSIGDMSAEALGVAYVSVSSNTDADSAIGTIDKAINKVSEERAKLGAYQNRLEHTINNLNTSAENLTAAESRIRDVDMANEMMEYTKNNILAQAATAMLAQANQAPQSVLQLLQ
;
A
#
# COMPACT_ATOMS: atom_id res chain seq x y z
N ALA A 1 6.12 -33.18 17.36
CA ALA A 1 4.68 -33.46 17.58
C ALA A 1 3.92 -32.63 16.56
N ILE A 2 3.04 -33.28 15.79
CA ILE A 2 2.20 -32.66 14.77
C ILE A 2 0.99 -32.07 15.49
N THR A 3 0.72 -30.78 15.31
CA THR A 3 -0.55 -30.16 15.71
C THR A 3 -1.20 -29.52 14.49
N LEU A 4 -2.40 -30.02 14.23
CA LEU A 4 -3.27 -29.78 13.07
C LEU A 4 -4.01 -28.44 13.21
N LYS A 5 -4.34 -27.84 12.05
CA LYS A 5 -5.31 -26.76 11.90
C LYS A 5 -6.65 -27.10 12.58
N GLU A 6 -7.14 -26.21 13.43
CA GLU A 6 -8.56 -26.06 13.72
C GLU A 6 -8.84 -24.61 14.18
N GLY A 7 -9.80 -23.94 13.52
CA GLY A 7 -10.30 -22.62 13.92
C GLY A 7 -9.70 -21.41 13.20
N LEU A 8 -10.23 -21.08 12.02
CA LEU A 8 -10.20 -19.71 11.49
C LEU A 8 -11.35 -18.94 12.16
N GLU A 9 -11.06 -18.13 13.18
CA GLU A 9 -11.97 -17.08 13.66
C GLU A 9 -11.70 -15.78 12.85
N PRO A 10 -12.72 -15.14 12.24
CA PRO A 10 -12.53 -13.91 11.46
C PRO A 10 -12.37 -12.63 12.28
N SER A 11 -12.24 -12.70 13.62
CA SER A 11 -12.25 -11.53 14.51
C SER A 11 -10.87 -11.02 14.92
N ASP A 12 -9.79 -11.72 14.58
CA ASP A 12 -8.42 -11.29 14.89
C ASP A 12 -7.77 -10.52 13.72
N LEU A 13 -8.58 -10.02 12.78
CA LEU A 13 -8.17 -8.99 11.82
C LEU A 13 -8.13 -7.62 12.54
N ASP A 14 -7.39 -7.55 13.64
CA ASP A 14 -7.10 -6.30 14.30
C ASP A 14 -6.00 -5.58 13.49
N SER A 15 -6.32 -4.35 13.17
CA SER A 15 -5.74 -3.49 12.14
C SER A 15 -4.38 -2.92 12.52
N ASP A 16 -3.41 -3.79 12.77
CA ASP A 16 -2.01 -3.42 13.00
C ASP A 16 -1.10 -4.17 12.03
N GLU A 17 -1.45 -4.14 10.73
CA GLU A 17 -0.44 -4.26 9.68
C GLU A 17 0.42 -2.99 9.71
N SER A 18 1.29 -2.91 10.71
CA SER A 18 2.62 -2.39 10.42
C SER A 18 3.12 -3.21 9.25
N GLU A 19 3.14 -2.62 8.05
CA GLU A 19 3.91 -3.12 6.92
C GLU A 19 5.37 -3.24 7.41
N GLU A 20 5.68 -4.34 8.08
CA GLU A 20 7.03 -4.72 8.41
C GLU A 20 7.66 -5.00 7.05
N VAL A 21 8.45 -4.03 6.57
CA VAL A 21 9.27 -4.20 5.38
C VAL A 21 10.19 -5.38 5.69
N GLU A 22 9.76 -6.57 5.27
CA GLU A 22 10.50 -7.82 5.44
C GLU A 22 11.76 -7.70 4.59
N LEU A 23 12.83 -7.16 5.18
CA LEU A 23 14.17 -7.14 4.61
C LEU A 23 14.64 -8.60 4.53
N THR A 24 14.25 -9.29 3.46
CA THR A 24 14.74 -10.63 3.14
C THR A 24 16.19 -10.48 2.69
N LEU A 25 17.11 -10.62 3.64
CA LEU A 25 18.55 -10.59 3.40
C LEU A 25 18.99 -11.95 2.84
N GLU A 26 18.71 -12.21 1.56
CA GLU A 26 19.40 -13.25 0.80
C GLU A 26 20.67 -12.64 0.17
N ASP A 27 21.83 -13.11 0.64
CA ASP A 27 23.15 -12.87 0.04
C ASP A 27 23.67 -11.41 0.03
N GLY A 28 23.19 -10.57 0.95
CA GLY A 28 23.59 -9.15 1.03
C GLY A 28 22.84 -8.24 0.05
N THR A 29 21.80 -8.77 -0.59
CA THR A 29 20.82 -8.01 -1.37
C THR A 29 19.68 -7.61 -0.45
N MET A 30 19.29 -6.33 -0.48
CA MET A 30 18.11 -5.82 0.21
C MET A 30 16.98 -5.65 -0.80
N THR A 31 15.88 -6.36 -0.61
CA THR A 31 14.69 -6.22 -1.45
C THR A 31 13.69 -5.27 -0.80
N PHE A 32 13.25 -4.26 -1.55
CA PHE A 32 12.24 -3.29 -1.14
C PHE A 32 10.94 -3.55 -1.89
N GLN A 33 9.86 -3.85 -1.18
CA GLN A 33 8.53 -3.89 -1.79
C GLN A 33 8.03 -2.45 -2.04
N ILE A 34 7.75 -2.11 -3.29
CA ILE A 34 7.39 -0.75 -3.73
C ILE A 34 6.00 -0.72 -4.39
N GLY A 35 5.16 -1.71 -4.15
CA GLY A 35 3.83 -1.77 -4.73
C GLY A 35 2.93 -2.79 -4.05
N ALA A 36 1.63 -2.62 -4.24
CA ALA A 36 0.61 -3.43 -3.59
C ALA A 36 0.52 -4.87 -4.13
N ASN A 37 1.08 -5.15 -5.31
CA ASN A 37 0.98 -6.46 -5.95
C ASN A 37 2.30 -7.25 -5.87
N LYS A 38 2.17 -8.57 -5.99
CA LYS A 38 3.30 -9.49 -6.11
C LYS A 38 4.23 -9.08 -7.26
N ASP A 39 5.53 -9.26 -7.04
CA ASP A 39 6.63 -8.96 -7.98
C ASP A 39 6.88 -7.45 -8.23
N GLN A 40 6.32 -6.57 -7.39
CA GLN A 40 6.63 -5.13 -7.38
C GLN A 40 7.72 -4.81 -6.36
N SER A 41 8.93 -5.32 -6.60
CA SER A 41 10.06 -5.18 -5.67
C SER A 41 11.28 -4.56 -6.37
N ILE A 42 12.10 -3.86 -5.59
CA ILE A 42 13.39 -3.33 -6.00
C ILE A 42 14.47 -4.02 -5.20
N ASP A 43 15.35 -4.74 -5.89
CA ASP A 43 16.56 -5.31 -5.30
C ASP A 43 17.68 -4.28 -5.30
N LEU A 44 18.29 -4.10 -4.13
CA LEU A 44 19.46 -3.27 -3.92
C LEU A 44 20.59 -4.12 -3.33
N SER A 45 21.62 -4.38 -4.11
CA SER A 45 22.88 -4.93 -3.61
C SER A 45 23.88 -3.82 -3.38
N ILE A 46 24.55 -3.81 -2.23
CA ILE A 46 25.73 -2.98 -2.01
C ILE A 46 26.96 -3.88 -2.03
N GLY A 47 27.88 -3.64 -2.96
CA GLY A 47 29.13 -4.40 -3.03
C GLY A 47 29.98 -4.21 -1.76
N ASP A 48 30.86 -5.18 -1.44
CA ASP A 48 31.76 -5.04 -0.28
C ASP A 48 32.68 -3.81 -0.43
N MET A 49 32.55 -2.86 0.49
CA MET A 49 33.33 -1.62 0.58
C MET A 49 34.37 -1.66 1.70
N SER A 50 34.70 -2.85 2.20
CA SER A 50 35.80 -3.04 3.16
C SER A 50 37.15 -2.59 2.58
N ALA A 51 38.10 -2.25 3.46
CA ALA A 51 39.45 -1.84 3.05
C ALA A 51 40.15 -2.91 2.19
N GLU A 52 39.82 -4.18 2.41
CA GLU A 52 40.35 -5.32 1.65
C GLU A 52 39.71 -5.42 0.26
N ALA A 53 38.38 -5.31 0.15
CA ALA A 53 37.66 -5.30 -1.12
C ALA A 53 37.90 -4.04 -1.99
N LEU A 54 38.33 -2.95 -1.37
CA LEU A 54 38.79 -1.73 -2.04
C LEU A 54 40.30 -1.74 -2.36
N GLY A 55 41.06 -2.73 -1.89
CA GLY A 55 42.49 -2.85 -2.12
C GLY A 55 43.35 -1.84 -1.35
N VAL A 56 42.78 -1.15 -0.35
CA VAL A 56 43.46 -0.12 0.45
C VAL A 56 44.03 -0.64 1.78
N ALA A 57 43.77 -1.90 2.14
CA ALA A 57 44.19 -2.49 3.41
C ALA A 57 45.71 -2.57 3.61
N TYR A 58 46.49 -2.73 2.53
CA TYR A 58 47.94 -2.95 2.57
C TYR A 58 48.74 -1.86 1.85
N VAL A 59 48.19 -0.65 1.77
CA VAL A 59 48.86 0.47 1.10
C VAL A 59 50.07 0.93 1.93
N SER A 60 51.24 0.96 1.30
CA SER A 60 52.49 1.43 1.91
C SER A 60 52.90 2.77 1.32
N VAL A 61 53.45 3.65 2.17
CA VAL A 61 54.00 4.96 1.78
C VAL A 61 55.48 5.07 2.19
N SER A 62 56.14 3.93 2.40
CA SER A 62 57.52 3.89 2.93
C SER A 62 58.59 4.27 1.91
N SER A 63 58.30 4.19 0.60
CA SER A 63 59.19 4.64 -0.47
C SER A 63 58.44 5.52 -1.49
N ASN A 64 59.16 6.30 -2.29
CA ASN A 64 58.56 7.12 -3.34
C ASN A 64 57.79 6.27 -4.37
N THR A 65 58.27 5.08 -4.68
CA THR A 65 57.62 4.15 -5.63
C THR A 65 56.35 3.53 -5.02
N ASP A 66 56.38 3.21 -3.73
CA ASP A 66 55.20 2.70 -3.02
C ASP A 66 54.13 3.80 -2.88
N ALA A 67 54.56 5.04 -2.60
CA ALA A 67 53.67 6.20 -2.53
C ALA A 67 52.97 6.50 -3.87
N ASP A 68 53.68 6.38 -4.99
CA ASP A 68 53.07 6.57 -6.33
C ASP A 68 52.04 5.47 -6.65
N SER A 69 52.35 4.22 -6.28
CA SER A 69 51.41 3.09 -6.41
C SER A 69 50.21 3.20 -5.46
N ALA A 70 50.42 3.76 -4.27
CA ALA A 70 49.40 4.02 -3.27
C ALA A 70 48.35 5.01 -3.78
N ILE A 71 48.78 6.12 -4.39
CA ILE A 71 47.89 7.13 -4.98
C ILE A 71 46.96 6.49 -6.01
N GLY A 72 47.53 5.73 -6.97
CA GLY A 72 46.73 5.05 -7.98
C GLY A 72 45.76 4.01 -7.42
N THR A 73 46.09 3.37 -6.31
CA THR A 73 45.20 2.42 -5.62
C THR A 73 44.06 3.14 -4.90
N ILE A 74 44.36 4.24 -4.21
CA ILE A 74 43.37 5.07 -3.53
C ILE A 74 42.41 5.71 -4.54
N ASP A 75 42.90 6.21 -5.68
CA ASP A 75 42.05 6.79 -6.72
C ASP A 75 41.05 5.78 -7.27
N LYS A 76 41.49 4.52 -7.49
CA LYS A 76 40.59 3.43 -7.89
C LYS A 76 39.55 3.12 -6.81
N ALA A 77 39.94 3.11 -5.54
CA ALA A 77 39.02 2.90 -4.43
C ALA A 77 37.98 4.03 -4.33
N ILE A 78 38.40 5.29 -4.47
CA ILE A 78 37.52 6.46 -4.48
C ILE A 78 36.52 6.37 -5.64
N ASN A 79 36.98 6.01 -6.84
CA ASN A 79 36.11 5.83 -8.00
C ASN A 79 35.07 4.74 -7.75
N LYS A 80 35.48 3.59 -7.21
CA LYS A 80 34.56 2.48 -6.89
C LYS A 80 33.50 2.88 -5.85
N VAL A 81 33.88 3.58 -4.79
CA VAL A 81 32.92 4.10 -3.79
C VAL A 81 31.99 5.15 -4.40
N SER A 82 32.51 6.01 -5.28
CA SER A 82 31.72 7.06 -5.94
C SER A 82 30.71 6.47 -6.91
N GLU A 83 31.08 5.42 -7.65
CA GLU A 83 30.16 4.65 -8.50
C GLU A 83 29.05 4.02 -7.67
N GLU A 84 29.37 3.40 -6.54
CA GLU A 84 28.37 2.77 -5.69
C GLU A 84 27.40 3.82 -5.09
N ARG A 85 27.91 4.98 -4.66
CA ARG A 85 27.08 6.12 -4.23
C ARG A 85 26.20 6.66 -5.36
N ALA A 86 26.72 6.71 -6.58
CA ALA A 86 25.94 7.16 -7.74
C ALA A 86 24.79 6.19 -8.04
N LYS A 87 25.02 4.87 -7.96
CA LYS A 87 23.95 3.87 -8.07
C LYS A 87 22.90 4.06 -6.99
N LEU A 88 23.31 4.22 -5.73
CA LEU A 88 22.39 4.47 -4.62
C LEU A 88 21.56 5.74 -4.83
N GLY A 89 22.17 6.82 -5.32
CA GLY A 89 21.45 8.05 -5.68
C GLY A 89 20.43 7.83 -6.80
N ALA A 90 20.75 7.02 -7.80
CA ALA A 90 19.81 6.66 -8.86
C ALA A 90 18.63 5.84 -8.32
N TYR A 91 18.87 4.88 -7.42
CA TYR A 91 17.81 4.13 -6.75
C TYR A 91 16.92 5.04 -5.90
N GLN A 92 17.50 5.99 -5.16
CA GLN A 92 16.74 6.99 -4.40
C GLN A 92 15.83 7.82 -5.29
N ASN A 93 16.35 8.35 -6.40
CA ASN A 93 15.56 9.12 -7.35
C ASN A 93 14.41 8.28 -7.94
N ARG A 94 14.68 7.01 -8.28
CA ARG A 94 13.63 6.09 -8.76
C ARG A 94 12.57 5.84 -7.70
N LEU A 95 12.96 5.64 -6.44
CA LEU A 95 12.05 5.47 -5.31
C LEU A 95 11.19 6.71 -5.11
N GLU A 96 11.77 7.91 -5.15
CA GLU A 96 11.04 9.17 -5.02
C GLU A 96 10.00 9.36 -6.13
N HIS A 97 10.36 9.07 -7.39
CA HIS A 97 9.39 9.07 -8.49
C HIS A 97 8.31 8.01 -8.33
N THR A 98 8.67 6.82 -7.83
CA THR A 98 7.72 5.73 -7.58
C THR A 98 6.73 6.13 -6.49
N ILE A 99 7.21 6.69 -5.38
CA ILE A 99 6.38 7.20 -4.27
C ILE A 99 5.40 8.25 -4.79
N ASN A 100 5.87 9.23 -5.55
CA ASN A 100 5.01 10.27 -6.11
C ASN A 100 3.93 9.68 -7.02
N ASN A 101 4.28 8.73 -7.88
CA ASN A 101 3.32 8.06 -8.76
C ASN A 101 2.31 7.20 -7.97
N LEU A 102 2.76 6.49 -6.93
CA LEU A 102 1.90 5.70 -6.06
C LEU A 102 0.94 6.58 -5.28
N ASN A 103 1.39 7.71 -4.74
CA ASN A 103 0.53 8.67 -4.05
C ASN A 103 -0.57 9.21 -4.98
N THR A 104 -0.23 9.61 -6.20
CA THR A 104 -1.23 10.04 -7.19
C THR A 104 -2.18 8.90 -7.57
N SER A 105 -1.67 7.68 -7.71
CA SER A 105 -2.51 6.51 -8.01
C SER A 105 -3.45 6.18 -6.85
N ALA A 106 -2.95 6.23 -5.61
CA ALA A 106 -3.74 6.02 -4.40
C ALA A 106 -4.85 7.07 -4.28
N GLU A 107 -4.53 8.36 -4.47
CA GLU A 107 -5.55 9.43 -4.45
C GLU A 107 -6.63 9.21 -5.52
N ASN A 108 -6.25 8.85 -6.75
CA ASN A 108 -7.19 8.57 -7.82
C ASN A 108 -8.06 7.33 -7.54
N LEU A 109 -7.46 6.27 -6.97
CA LEU A 109 -8.17 5.05 -6.59
C LEU A 109 -9.10 5.29 -5.41
N THR A 110 -8.70 6.03 -4.38
CA THR A 110 -9.57 6.42 -3.27
C THR A 110 -10.72 7.30 -3.75
N ALA A 111 -10.48 8.23 -4.67
CA ALA A 111 -11.55 9.04 -5.28
C ALA A 111 -12.49 8.20 -6.16
N ALA A 112 -11.97 7.21 -6.88
CA ALA A 112 -12.79 6.26 -7.65
C ALA A 112 -13.58 5.33 -6.72
N GLU A 113 -12.97 4.84 -5.65
CA GLU A 113 -13.64 4.05 -4.61
C GLU A 113 -14.74 4.86 -3.94
N SER A 114 -14.47 6.10 -3.53
CA SER A 114 -15.47 7.03 -3.01
C SER A 114 -16.63 7.18 -4.00
N ARG A 115 -16.40 7.40 -5.30
CA ARG A 115 -17.50 7.44 -6.29
C ARG A 115 -18.29 6.15 -6.45
N ILE A 116 -17.67 5.00 -6.23
CA ILE A 116 -18.32 3.68 -6.40
C ILE A 116 -19.05 3.26 -5.12
N ARG A 117 -18.44 3.50 -3.96
CA ARG A 117 -18.87 3.06 -2.64
C ARG A 117 -19.73 4.10 -1.95
N ASP A 118 -19.41 5.37 -2.10
CA ASP A 118 -20.31 6.47 -1.75
C ASP A 118 -21.37 6.52 -2.85
N VAL A 119 -22.36 5.63 -2.71
CA VAL A 119 -23.63 5.78 -3.39
C VAL A 119 -24.14 7.18 -3.05
N ASP A 120 -24.73 7.88 -4.03
CA ASP A 120 -25.40 9.14 -3.78
C ASP A 120 -26.35 8.99 -2.58
N MET A 121 -25.89 9.40 -1.39
CA MET A 121 -26.67 9.31 -0.15
C MET A 121 -28.00 10.06 -0.34
N ALA A 122 -28.00 11.06 -1.22
CA ALA A 122 -29.19 11.76 -1.69
C ALA A 122 -30.21 10.83 -2.39
N ASN A 123 -29.78 9.94 -3.29
CA ASN A 123 -30.66 9.00 -3.99
C ASN A 123 -31.22 7.94 -3.05
N GLU A 124 -30.37 7.33 -2.20
CA GLU A 124 -30.81 6.35 -1.21
C GLU A 124 -31.77 6.99 -0.19
N MET A 125 -31.51 8.23 0.25
CA MET A 125 -32.41 8.96 1.15
C MET A 125 -33.73 9.35 0.49
N MET A 126 -33.74 9.70 -0.80
CA MET A 126 -34.98 9.92 -1.56
C MET A 126 -35.78 8.63 -1.69
N GLU A 127 -35.13 7.51 -2.00
CA GLU A 127 -35.77 6.21 -2.12
C GLU A 127 -36.29 5.71 -0.75
N TYR A 128 -35.50 5.86 0.31
CA TYR A 128 -35.92 5.61 1.69
C TYR A 128 -37.11 6.47 2.10
N THR A 129 -37.10 7.77 1.77
CA THR A 129 -38.22 8.68 2.05
C THR A 129 -39.46 8.31 1.25
N LYS A 130 -39.31 7.99 -0.04
CA LYS A 130 -40.39 7.49 -0.90
C LYS A 130 -41.02 6.22 -0.33
N ASN A 131 -40.20 5.27 0.11
CA ASN A 131 -40.66 4.02 0.69
C ASN A 131 -41.37 4.25 2.04
N ASN A 132 -40.88 5.19 2.87
CA ASN A 132 -41.58 5.60 4.09
C ASN A 132 -42.94 6.26 3.81
N ILE A 133 -43.01 7.16 2.83
CA ILE A 133 -44.27 7.79 2.42
C ILE A 133 -45.24 6.74 1.87
N LEU A 134 -44.76 5.78 1.06
CA LEU A 134 -45.57 4.67 0.57
C LEU A 134 -46.10 3.79 1.71
N ALA A 135 -45.29 3.47 2.72
CA ALA A 135 -45.72 2.70 3.87
C ALA A 135 -46.79 3.44 4.70
N GLN A 136 -46.64 4.75 4.89
CA GLN A 136 -47.63 5.60 5.56
C GLN A 136 -48.91 5.75 4.72
N ALA A 137 -48.79 5.90 3.40
CA ALA A 137 -49.93 5.96 2.50
C ALA A 137 -50.68 4.63 2.43
N ALA A 138 -49.97 3.49 2.41
CA ALA A 138 -50.57 2.16 2.42
C ALA A 138 -51.36 1.89 3.70
N THR A 139 -50.87 2.33 4.86
CA THR A 139 -51.60 2.21 6.14
C THR A 139 -52.83 3.12 6.19
N ALA A 140 -52.74 4.35 5.69
CA ALA A 140 -53.90 5.25 5.57
C ALA A 140 -54.94 4.74 4.56
N MET A 141 -54.49 4.20 3.42
CA MET A 141 -55.34 3.58 2.39
C MET A 141 -56.02 2.31 2.91
N LEU A 142 -55.32 1.47 3.67
CA LEU A 142 -55.92 0.32 4.35
C LEU A 142 -57.00 0.75 5.35
N ALA A 143 -56.74 1.79 6.14
CA ALA A 143 -57.73 2.33 7.07
C ALA A 143 -58.99 2.85 6.34
N GLN A 144 -58.81 3.58 5.23
CA GLN A 144 -59.91 4.07 4.40
C GLN A 144 -60.69 2.94 3.71
N ALA A 145 -59.99 1.92 3.19
CA ALA A 145 -60.60 0.74 2.59
C ALA A 145 -61.41 -0.08 3.60
N ASN A 146 -61.03 -0.09 4.88
CA ASN A 146 -61.80 -0.72 5.95
C ASN A 146 -63.04 0.09 6.38
N GLN A 147 -63.09 1.40 6.12
CA GLN A 147 -64.25 2.24 6.44
C GLN A 147 -65.29 2.30 5.30
N ALA A 148 -64.86 2.16 4.04
CA ALA A 148 -65.77 2.15 2.89
C ALA A 148 -66.94 1.13 3.00
N PRO A 149 -66.77 -0.12 3.50
CA PRO A 149 -67.86 -1.08 3.66
C PRO A 149 -68.93 -0.64 4.68
N GLN A 150 -68.56 0.14 5.70
CA GLN A 150 -69.49 0.60 6.75
C GLN A 150 -70.48 1.64 6.22
N SER A 151 -70.05 2.46 5.24
CA SER A 151 -70.92 3.42 4.56
C SER A 151 -71.98 2.76 3.68
N VAL A 152 -71.68 1.58 3.12
CA VAL A 152 -72.64 0.80 2.32
C VAL A 152 -73.67 0.12 3.22
N LEU A 153 -73.30 -0.25 4.46
CA LEU A 153 -74.23 -0.82 5.44
C LEU A 153 -75.30 0.19 5.93
N GLN A 154 -75.02 1.50 5.85
CA GLN A 154 -76.00 2.56 6.12
C GLN A 154 -77.00 2.76 4.97
N LEU A 155 -76.67 2.34 3.74
CA LEU A 155 -77.56 2.41 2.58
C LEU A 155 -78.49 1.18 2.44
N LEU A 156 -78.27 0.15 3.27
CA LEU A 156 -79.09 -1.08 3.32
C LEU A 156 -80.01 -1.16 4.55
N GLN A 157 -80.12 -0.08 5.33
CA GLN A 157 -81.07 0.10 6.44
C GLN A 157 -82.16 1.11 6.08
#